data_AF-A0A318TMP5-F1
#
_entry.id   AF-A0A318TMP5-F1
#
_cell.length_a   1.000
_cell.length_b   1.000
_cell.length_c   1.000
_cell.angle_alpha   90.00
_cell.angle_beta   90.00
_cell.angle_gamma   90.00
#
_symmetry.space_group_name_H-M   'P 1'
#
loop_
_entity.id
_entity.type
_entity.pdbx_description
1 polymer ?
#
loop_
_entity_poly.entity_id
_entity_poly.type
_entity_poly.pdbx_seq_one_letter_code
_entity_poly.pdbx_strand_id
1 'polypeptide(L)'
;MKAQNQKGASTTKIIAITIIILLLIGGAVTIFYDVADKSVTFSEEEISSATAIAQQELNLASTAAAYFTFDKRAAAIQSVGYGEPEIEKSTMTFEKHNESNVYVLLKLQPHESYEELSRVLIQIFDKENGAMITELDNVLTWKK
;
A
#
# COMPACT_ATOMS: atom_id res chain seq x y z
N MET A 1 -2.42 44.36 59.05
CA MET A 1 -2.40 43.97 57.62
C MET A 1 -1.44 42.80 57.46
N LYS A 2 -1.95 41.59 57.19
CA LYS A 2 -1.13 40.39 56.97
C LYS A 2 -0.77 40.32 55.49
N ALA A 3 0.52 40.41 55.18
CA ALA A 3 1.06 40.09 53.86
C ALA A 3 0.93 38.57 53.65
N GLN A 4 0.00 38.14 52.79
CA GLN A 4 -0.11 36.74 52.41
C GLN A 4 0.95 36.39 51.35
N ASN A 5 1.67 35.31 51.65
CA ASN A 5 2.66 34.64 50.81
C ASN A 5 2.23 34.50 49.34
N GLN A 6 2.74 35.35 48.45
CA GLN A 6 2.60 35.18 47.00
C GLN A 6 3.69 34.29 46.36
N LYS A 7 4.68 33.82 47.13
CA LYS A 7 5.86 33.09 46.59
C LYS A 7 5.62 31.60 46.24
N GLY A 8 4.52 31.00 46.69
CA GLY A 8 4.22 29.57 46.43
C GLY A 8 3.43 29.32 45.13
N ALA A 9 2.48 30.20 44.82
CA ALA A 9 1.52 29.98 43.73
C ALA A 9 2.14 30.14 42.31
N SER A 10 3.19 30.96 42.16
CA SER A 10 3.87 31.11 40.85
C SER A 10 4.78 29.93 40.55
N THR A 11 5.51 29.42 41.54
CA THR A 11 6.46 28.31 41.38
C THR A 11 5.74 27.02 41.01
N THR A 12 4.60 26.72 41.64
CA THR A 12 3.78 25.55 41.30
C THR A 12 3.23 25.63 39.87
N LYS A 13 2.82 26.82 39.41
CA LYS A 13 2.36 27.02 38.02
C LYS A 13 3.49 26.81 37.01
N ILE A 14 4.69 27.28 37.30
CA ILE A 14 5.86 27.10 36.44
C ILE A 14 6.20 25.62 36.31
N ILE A 15 6.27 24.89 37.44
CA ILE A 15 6.55 23.44 37.43
C ILE A 15 5.49 22.67 36.63
N ALA A 16 4.21 23.01 36.79
CA ALA A 16 3.13 22.37 36.03
C ALA A 16 3.27 22.61 34.52
N ILE A 17 3.58 23.85 34.10
CA ILE A 17 3.82 24.18 32.68
C ILE A 17 5.02 23.40 32.13
N THR A 18 6.11 23.31 32.88
CA THR A 18 7.30 22.56 32.46
C THR A 18 7.00 21.07 32.27
N ILE A 19 6.21 20.45 33.16
CA ILE A 19 5.81 19.04 33.04
C ILE A 19 4.92 18.84 31.80
N ILE A 20 3.97 19.74 31.55
CA ILE A 20 3.10 19.67 30.37
C ILE A 20 3.92 19.76 29.08
N ILE A 21 4.90 20.66 29.01
CA ILE A 21 5.78 20.80 27.85
C ILE A 21 6.62 19.53 27.65
N LEU A 22 7.17 18.95 28.72
CA LEU A 22 7.93 17.71 28.64
C LEU A 22 7.08 16.52 28.16
N LEU A 23 5.83 16.42 28.62
CA LEU A 23 4.89 15.40 28.14
C LEU A 23 4.53 15.59 26.66
N LEU A 24 4.35 16.83 26.22
CA LEU A 24 4.07 17.14 24.81
C LEU A 24 5.26 16.81 23.91
N ILE A 25 6.48 17.14 24.33
CA ILE A 25 7.70 16.81 23.58
C ILE A 25 7.89 15.28 23.55
N GLY A 26 7.74 14.61 24.69
CA GLY A 26 7.85 13.16 24.77
C GLY A 26 6.85 12.44 23.86
N GLY A 27 5.58 12.87 23.86
CA GLY A 27 4.55 12.32 22.99
C GLY A 27 4.77 12.62 21.50
N ALA A 28 5.28 13.80 21.16
CA ALA A 28 5.62 14.14 19.77
C ALA A 28 6.78 13.29 19.24
N VAL A 29 7.78 13.01 20.08
CA VAL A 29 8.93 12.18 19.72
C VAL A 29 8.55 10.72 19.49
N THR A 30 7.71 10.13 20.34
CA THR A 30 7.24 8.75 20.12
C THR A 30 6.42 8.62 18.83
N ILE A 31 5.53 9.58 18.54
CA ILE A 31 4.77 9.59 17.28
C ILE A 31 5.72 9.77 16.09
N PHE A 32 6.74 10.62 16.19
CA PHE A 32 7.72 10.81 15.12
C PHE A 32 8.51 9.53 14.83
N TYR A 33 8.98 8.82 15.86
CA TYR A 33 9.67 7.53 15.67
C TYR A 33 8.73 6.44 15.12
N ASP A 34 7.48 6.34 15.61
CA ASP A 34 6.47 5.40 15.07
C ASP A 34 6.13 5.67 13.59
N VAL A 35 6.19 6.93 13.15
CA VAL A 35 5.94 7.33 11.76
C VAL A 35 7.19 7.14 10.90
N ALA A 36 8.37 7.42 11.42
CA ALA A 36 9.64 7.26 10.70
C ALA A 36 10.01 5.78 10.50
N ASP A 37 9.74 4.90 11.49
CA ASP A 37 9.98 3.44 11.35
C ASP A 37 9.08 2.81 10.27
N LYS A 38 7.99 3.46 9.88
CA LYS A 38 7.06 2.96 8.85
C LYS A 38 7.45 3.33 7.42
N SER A 39 8.42 4.22 7.21
CA SER A 39 8.94 4.48 5.86
C SER A 39 10.06 3.50 5.53
N VAL A 40 9.69 2.27 5.15
CA VAL A 40 10.65 1.30 4.62
C VAL A 40 11.20 1.84 3.30
N THR A 41 12.50 2.12 3.26
CA THR A 41 13.21 2.51 2.04
C THR A 41 13.85 1.27 1.43
N PHE A 42 13.40 0.88 0.25
CA PHE A 42 13.96 -0.23 -0.51
C PHE A 42 15.19 0.21 -1.30
N SER A 43 16.15 -0.70 -1.47
CA SER A 43 17.30 -0.50 -2.33
C SER A 43 16.91 -0.47 -3.81
N GLU A 44 17.76 0.12 -4.66
CA GLU A 44 17.54 0.12 -6.11
C GLU A 44 17.51 -1.31 -6.70
N GLU A 45 18.25 -2.25 -6.09
CA GLU A 45 18.27 -3.65 -6.48
C GLU A 45 16.92 -4.34 -6.19
N GLU A 46 16.34 -4.09 -5.02
CA GLU A 46 15.02 -4.60 -4.64
C GLU A 46 13.92 -4.02 -5.52
N ILE A 47 13.95 -2.70 -5.78
CA ILE A 47 12.99 -2.04 -6.66
C ILE A 47 13.10 -2.58 -8.09
N SER A 48 14.31 -2.77 -8.61
CA SER A 48 14.55 -3.33 -9.95
C SER A 48 14.04 -4.76 -10.07
N SER A 49 14.34 -5.61 -9.08
CA SER A 49 13.83 -6.99 -9.01
C SER A 49 12.31 -7.04 -8.94
N ALA A 50 11.69 -6.25 -8.05
CA ALA A 50 10.24 -6.16 -7.94
C ALA A 50 9.58 -5.64 -9.23
N THR A 51 10.22 -4.69 -9.92
CA THR A 51 9.73 -4.16 -11.21
C THR A 51 9.79 -5.22 -12.30
N ALA A 52 10.84 -6.06 -12.32
CA ALA A 52 10.92 -7.18 -13.25
C ALA A 52 9.81 -8.21 -13.00
N ILE A 53 9.49 -8.50 -11.73
CA ILE A 53 8.35 -9.36 -11.36
C ILE A 53 7.03 -8.73 -11.81
N ALA A 54 6.80 -7.44 -11.54
CA ALA A 54 5.60 -6.74 -11.97
C ALA A 54 5.41 -6.79 -13.49
N GLN A 55 6.49 -6.60 -14.25
CA GLN A 55 6.47 -6.69 -15.72
C GLN A 55 6.19 -8.12 -16.21
N GLN A 56 6.74 -9.13 -15.55
CA GLN A 56 6.45 -10.53 -15.86
C GLN A 56 4.97 -10.85 -15.62
N GLU A 57 4.41 -10.44 -14.49
CA GLU A 57 3.01 -10.65 -14.15
C GLU A 57 2.08 -9.91 -15.13
N LEU A 58 2.46 -8.71 -15.57
CA LEU A 58 1.73 -7.99 -16.61
C LEU A 58 1.73 -8.76 -17.94
N ASN A 59 2.87 -9.32 -18.32
CA ASN A 59 2.98 -10.09 -19.57
C ASN A 59 2.12 -11.36 -19.52
N LEU A 60 2.06 -12.02 -18.37
CA LEU A 60 1.17 -13.18 -18.15
C LEU A 60 -0.30 -12.78 -18.27
N ALA A 61 -0.71 -11.71 -17.58
CA ALA A 61 -2.08 -11.20 -17.63
C ALA A 61 -2.48 -10.76 -19.05
N SER A 62 -1.58 -10.08 -19.77
CA SER A 62 -1.79 -9.67 -21.17
C SER A 62 -1.90 -10.85 -22.12
N THR A 63 -1.05 -11.86 -21.93
CA THR A 63 -1.15 -13.12 -22.69
C THR A 63 -2.49 -13.79 -22.45
N ALA A 64 -2.95 -13.88 -21.20
CA ALA A 64 -4.27 -14.42 -20.89
C ALA A 64 -5.40 -13.59 -21.52
N ALA A 65 -5.33 -12.26 -21.45
CA ALA A 65 -6.35 -11.37 -22.01
C ALA A 65 -6.55 -11.57 -23.53
N ALA A 66 -5.49 -11.94 -24.27
CA ALA A 66 -5.58 -12.23 -25.70
C ALA A 66 -6.43 -13.47 -26.05
N TYR A 67 -6.61 -14.42 -25.11
CA TYR A 67 -7.34 -15.66 -25.35
C TYR A 67 -8.76 -15.65 -24.75
N PHE A 68 -9.04 -14.77 -23.80
CA PHE A 68 -10.29 -14.72 -23.06
C PHE A 68 -11.10 -13.45 -23.39
N THR A 69 -12.42 -13.59 -23.41
CA THR A 69 -13.33 -12.44 -23.55
C THR A 69 -13.44 -11.69 -22.23
N PHE A 70 -13.89 -10.43 -22.29
CA PHE A 70 -14.05 -9.57 -21.13
C PHE A 70 -14.91 -10.21 -20.01
N ASP A 71 -15.97 -10.93 -20.35
CA ASP A 71 -16.83 -11.62 -19.37
C ASP A 71 -16.10 -12.73 -18.61
N LYS A 72 -15.02 -13.27 -19.19
CA LYS A 72 -14.19 -14.32 -18.58
C LYS A 72 -12.90 -13.78 -17.98
N ARG A 73 -12.78 -12.46 -17.79
CA ARG A 73 -11.57 -11.81 -17.26
C ARG A 73 -11.10 -12.38 -15.93
N ALA A 74 -12.02 -12.69 -15.00
CA ALA A 74 -11.67 -13.27 -13.72
C ALA A 74 -11.02 -14.66 -13.88
N ALA A 75 -11.63 -15.52 -14.70
CA ALA A 75 -11.06 -16.83 -15.02
C ALA A 75 -9.72 -16.73 -15.76
N ALA A 76 -9.54 -15.71 -16.61
CA ALA A 76 -8.27 -15.47 -17.31
C ALA A 76 -7.14 -15.17 -16.32
N ILE A 77 -7.38 -14.27 -15.36
CA ILE A 77 -6.38 -13.92 -14.33
C ILE A 77 -6.13 -15.09 -13.38
N GLN A 78 -7.17 -15.84 -12.98
CA GLN A 78 -6.99 -17.06 -12.19
C GLN A 78 -6.15 -18.12 -12.92
N SER A 79 -6.30 -18.24 -14.25
CA SER A 79 -5.53 -19.20 -15.04
C SER A 79 -4.02 -18.97 -15.03
N VAL A 80 -3.56 -17.76 -14.70
CA VAL A 80 -2.13 -17.44 -14.54
C VAL A 80 -1.63 -17.54 -13.09
N GLY A 81 -2.44 -18.16 -12.22
CA GLY A 81 -2.07 -18.54 -10.85
C GLY A 81 -2.52 -17.59 -9.75
N TYR A 82 -3.42 -16.65 -10.04
CA TYR A 82 -4.04 -15.81 -9.01
C TYR A 82 -5.20 -16.53 -8.32
N GLY A 83 -5.45 -16.15 -7.07
CA GLY A 83 -6.61 -16.62 -6.30
C GLY A 83 -7.94 -16.03 -6.76
N GLU A 84 -8.98 -16.33 -5.99
CA GLU A 84 -10.31 -15.74 -6.19
C GLU A 84 -10.26 -14.21 -6.01
N PRO A 85 -10.91 -13.43 -6.88
CA PRO A 85 -10.92 -11.98 -6.74
C PRO A 85 -11.80 -11.55 -5.58
N GLU A 86 -11.30 -10.58 -4.82
CA GLU A 86 -12.15 -9.71 -4.03
C GLU A 86 -12.75 -8.63 -4.95
N ILE A 87 -14.07 -8.47 -4.91
CA ILE A 87 -14.77 -7.53 -5.79
C ILE A 87 -15.26 -6.34 -4.97
N GLU A 88 -14.68 -5.17 -5.22
CA GLU A 88 -15.16 -3.90 -4.68
C GLU A 88 -15.70 -3.02 -5.80
N LYS A 89 -17.02 -2.82 -5.84
CA LYS A 89 -17.74 -2.11 -6.90
C LYS A 89 -17.47 -2.77 -8.27
N SER A 90 -16.65 -2.14 -9.11
CA SER A 90 -16.26 -2.63 -10.43
C SER A 90 -14.83 -3.16 -10.48
N THR A 91 -14.06 -3.01 -9.40
CA THR A 91 -12.66 -3.41 -9.34
C THR A 91 -12.54 -4.81 -8.77
N MET A 92 -11.84 -5.67 -9.48
CA MET A 92 -11.48 -7.02 -9.04
C MET A 92 -10.03 -7.00 -8.57
N THR A 93 -9.80 -7.33 -7.31
CA THR A 93 -8.47 -7.43 -6.72
C THR A 93 -8.11 -8.90 -6.58
N PHE A 94 -7.03 -9.31 -7.22
CA PHE A 94 -6.52 -10.67 -7.21
C PHE A 94 -5.23 -10.73 -6.42
N GLU A 95 -5.07 -11.80 -5.66
CA GLU A 95 -3.90 -12.02 -4.84
C GLU A 95 -3.12 -13.23 -5.34
N LYS A 96 -1.79 -13.11 -5.41
CA LYS A 96 -0.91 -14.23 -5.74
C LYS A 96 0.19 -14.34 -4.69
N HIS A 97 0.14 -15.46 -3.97
CA HIS A 97 1.18 -15.86 -3.05
C HIS A 97 2.26 -16.59 -3.84
N ASN A 98 3.37 -15.92 -4.13
CA ASN A 98 4.56 -16.57 -4.68
C ASN A 98 5.42 -17.15 -3.53
N GLU A 99 6.27 -18.14 -3.78
CA GLU A 99 7.28 -18.62 -2.81
C GLU A 99 8.36 -17.56 -2.53
N SER A 100 8.49 -16.56 -3.41
CA SER A 100 9.37 -15.40 -3.23
C SER A 100 8.99 -14.56 -1.99
N ASN A 101 9.92 -13.75 -1.48
CA ASN A 101 9.70 -12.82 -0.35
C ASN A 101 8.72 -11.66 -0.66
N VAL A 102 8.03 -11.72 -1.80
CA VAL A 102 7.10 -10.67 -2.24
C VAL A 102 5.70 -11.22 -2.41
N TYR A 103 4.73 -10.33 -2.23
CA TYR A 103 3.32 -10.57 -2.43
C TYR A 103 2.83 -9.69 -3.59
N VAL A 104 2.03 -10.28 -4.49
CA VAL A 104 1.56 -9.60 -5.71
C VAL A 104 0.06 -9.38 -5.62
N LEU A 105 -0.35 -8.11 -5.73
CA LEU A 105 -1.74 -7.73 -5.97
C LEU A 105 -1.91 -7.32 -7.43
N LEU A 106 -2.93 -7.86 -8.08
CA LEU A 106 -3.38 -7.42 -9.38
C LEU A 106 -4.79 -6.86 -9.25
N LYS A 107 -4.96 -5.57 -9.51
CA LYS A 107 -6.26 -4.90 -9.55
C LYS A 107 -6.68 -4.72 -10.99
N LEU A 108 -7.89 -5.15 -11.30
CA LEU A 108 -8.47 -5.08 -12.62
C LEU A 108 -9.75 -4.25 -12.57
N GLN A 109 -9.79 -3.18 -13.35
CA GLN A 109 -10.96 -2.31 -13.44
C GLN A 109 -11.42 -2.19 -14.90
N PRO A 110 -12.71 -2.42 -15.20
CA PRO A 110 -13.28 -2.14 -16.52
C PRO A 110 -13.02 -0.69 -16.95
N HIS A 111 -12.72 -0.49 -18.22
CA HIS A 111 -12.65 0.86 -18.77
C HIS A 111 -14.06 1.44 -18.91
N GLU A 112 -14.26 2.72 -18.55
CA GLU A 112 -15.59 3.34 -18.54
C GLU A 112 -16.22 3.45 -19.94
N SER A 113 -15.39 3.62 -20.97
CA SER A 113 -15.83 3.88 -22.35
C SER A 113 -15.66 2.72 -23.33
N TYR A 114 -14.90 1.68 -22.98
CA TYR A 114 -14.53 0.60 -23.91
C TYR A 114 -14.74 -0.75 -23.23
N GLU A 115 -15.69 -1.54 -23.72
CA GLU A 115 -16.11 -2.79 -23.10
C GLU A 115 -15.02 -3.87 -23.15
N GLU A 116 -14.14 -3.83 -24.15
CA GLU A 116 -13.03 -4.77 -24.31
C GLU A 116 -11.75 -4.36 -23.59
N LEU A 117 -11.76 -3.26 -22.81
CA LEU A 117 -10.56 -2.78 -22.12
C LEU A 117 -10.70 -2.88 -20.60
N SER A 118 -9.59 -3.17 -19.94
CA SER A 118 -9.49 -3.04 -18.49
C SER A 118 -8.18 -2.40 -18.11
N ARG A 119 -8.24 -1.43 -17.19
CA ARG A 119 -7.05 -0.96 -16.49
C ARG A 119 -6.57 -2.06 -15.56
N VAL A 120 -5.29 -2.34 -15.60
CA VAL A 120 -4.62 -3.29 -14.72
C VAL A 120 -3.56 -2.55 -13.92
N LEU A 121 -3.59 -2.75 -12.61
CA LEU A 121 -2.57 -2.24 -11.70
C LEU A 121 -1.96 -3.42 -10.95
N ILE A 122 -0.67 -3.65 -11.14
CA ILE A 122 0.09 -4.68 -10.44
C ILE A 122 0.92 -4.00 -9.36
N GLN A 123 0.75 -4.43 -8.12
CA GLN A 123 1.44 -3.88 -6.97
C GLN A 123 2.24 -4.99 -6.30
N ILE A 124 3.52 -4.74 -6.05
CA ILE A 124 4.43 -5.67 -5.39
C ILE A 124 4.69 -5.18 -3.98
N PHE A 125 4.39 -6.03 -3.01
CA PHE A 125 4.60 -5.77 -1.60
C PHE A 125 5.69 -6.66 -1.06
N ASP A 126 6.46 -6.12 -0.14
CA ASP A 126 7.35 -6.89 0.70
C ASP A 126 6.54 -7.70 1.72
N LYS A 127 6.84 -8.99 1.89
CA LYS A 127 6.14 -9.85 2.86
C LYS A 127 6.52 -9.55 4.31
N GLU A 128 7.75 -9.08 4.55
CA GLU A 128 8.22 -8.86 5.92
C GLU A 128 7.57 -7.63 6.54
N ASN A 129 7.54 -6.53 5.80
CA ASN A 129 7.06 -5.24 6.29
C ASN A 129 5.65 -4.89 5.81
N GLY A 130 5.11 -5.60 4.81
CA GLY A 130 3.83 -5.28 4.17
C GLY A 130 3.88 -3.96 3.37
N ALA A 131 5.07 -3.39 3.17
CA ALA A 131 5.26 -2.14 2.46
C ALA A 131 5.29 -2.38 0.95
N MET A 132 4.71 -1.46 0.19
CA MET A 132 4.71 -1.51 -1.27
C MET A 132 6.10 -1.16 -1.79
N ILE A 133 6.71 -2.06 -2.56
CA ILE A 133 8.01 -1.85 -3.20
C ILE A 133 7.84 -1.05 -4.49
N THR A 134 6.90 -1.49 -5.34
CA THR A 134 6.65 -0.86 -6.65
C THR A 134 5.23 -1.15 -7.14
N GLU A 135 4.79 -0.36 -8.12
CA GLU A 135 3.54 -0.59 -8.84
C GLU A 135 3.70 -0.34 -10.34
N LEU A 136 2.92 -1.05 -11.14
CA LEU A 136 2.90 -0.97 -12.59
C LEU A 136 1.46 -0.86 -13.08
N ASP A 137 1.14 0.25 -13.74
CA ASP A 137 -0.18 0.53 -14.32
C ASP A 137 -0.15 0.32 -15.84
N ASN A 138 -1.16 -0.37 -16.37
CA ASN A 138 -1.31 -0.60 -17.80
C ASN A 138 -2.78 -0.86 -18.19
N VAL A 139 -3.01 -1.17 -19.46
CA VAL A 139 -4.32 -1.54 -20.00
C VAL A 139 -4.23 -2.91 -20.66
N LEU A 140 -5.14 -3.80 -20.27
CA LEU A 140 -5.37 -5.07 -20.94
C LEU A 140 -6.46 -4.90 -22.00
N THR A 141 -6.20 -5.48 -23.17
CA THR A 141 -7.20 -5.61 -24.24
C THR A 141 -7.68 -7.05 -24.29
N TRP A 142 -8.98 -7.23 -24.09
CA TRP A 142 -9.63 -8.53 -24.10
C TRP A 142 -9.99 -8.97 -25.52
N LYS A 143 -10.12 -10.27 -25.71
CA LYS A 143 -10.62 -10.83 -26.97
C LYS A 143 -12.08 -10.40 -27.20
N LYS A 144 -12.40 -10.04 -28.44
CA LYS A 144 -13.77 -9.82 -28.91
C LYS A 144 -14.52 -11.13 -29.11
#